data_AF-A0A6P8L6S6-F1
#
_entry.id   AF-A0A6P8L6S6-F1
#
_cell.length_a   1.000
_cell.length_b   1.000
_cell.length_c   1.000
_cell.angle_alpha   90.00
_cell.angle_beta   90.00
_cell.angle_gamma   90.00
#
_symmetry.space_group_name_H-M   'P 1'
#
loop_
_entity.id
_entity.type
_entity.pdbx_description
1 polymer ?
#
loop_
_entity_poly.entity_id
_entity_poly.type
_entity_poly.pdbx_seq_one_letter_code
_entity_poly.pdbx_strand_id
1 'polypeptide(L)'
;MDRKWQLLALGFVLGVTALCASFVGGMYFQHTDARKRLWELIQTDPYAYYLSPKIYEVFTFFETNNEADHRMRQIMKFGFPGLDDLRLYSDFVLSYDRRNRVAHWVCEHLQADSIHPNRGRRGRNPYQPDLSVPSNFRSELSDYRRSGFDRGHLAAAGNHHLQQNHCEDTFFLTNIAPQVGQGFNRGAWNNLEQYVRSLVHRFGSVFVCTGPLYKPNQRAGGKWAVEYEMIGLNMVAVPTHFFKVIMVESKLQLGKPYMEGYVLPNAPIPDGLPLRSFLCDIREIEHYAGLKFFDGLRRSALFGSNYPSESRVFREFS
;
A
#
# COMPACT_ATOMS: atom_id res chain seq x y z
N MET A 1 -54.53 30.83 -0.95
CA MET A 1 -53.21 31.47 -1.13
C MET A 1 -53.19 32.15 -2.48
N ASP A 2 -52.76 33.41 -2.52
CA ASP A 2 -52.94 34.31 -3.67
C ASP A 2 -52.07 33.89 -4.87
N ARG A 3 -52.67 33.80 -6.05
CA ARG A 3 -52.07 33.27 -7.30
C ARG A 3 -50.81 34.05 -7.70
N LYS A 4 -50.71 35.31 -7.25
CA LYS A 4 -49.55 36.20 -7.45
C LYS A 4 -48.28 35.72 -6.73
N TRP A 5 -48.41 35.20 -5.51
CA TRP A 5 -47.26 34.72 -4.72
C TRP A 5 -46.70 33.40 -5.26
N GLN A 6 -47.54 32.56 -5.84
CA GLN A 6 -47.10 31.31 -6.49
C GLN A 6 -46.30 31.58 -7.76
N LEU A 7 -46.69 32.58 -8.56
CA LEU A 7 -45.95 32.98 -9.77
C LEU A 7 -44.59 33.61 -9.44
N LEU A 8 -44.51 34.42 -8.37
CA LEU A 8 -43.25 34.99 -7.89
C LEU A 8 -42.30 33.92 -7.34
N ALA A 9 -42.81 32.95 -6.57
CA ALA A 9 -42.02 31.83 -6.08
C ALA A 9 -41.49 30.94 -7.23
N LEU A 10 -42.33 30.68 -8.25
CA LEU A 10 -41.93 29.91 -9.43
C LEU A 10 -40.83 30.63 -10.22
N GLY A 11 -40.98 31.95 -10.43
CA GLY A 11 -39.98 32.77 -11.10
C GLY A 11 -38.64 32.83 -10.37
N PHE A 12 -38.67 32.92 -9.04
CA PHE A 12 -37.46 32.89 -8.21
C PHE A 12 -36.74 31.53 -8.28
N VAL A 13 -37.48 30.42 -8.19
CA VAL A 13 -36.91 29.07 -8.31
C VAL A 13 -36.29 28.86 -9.68
N LEU A 14 -36.98 29.25 -10.75
CA LEU A 14 -36.45 29.14 -12.12
C LEU A 14 -35.22 30.03 -12.35
N GLY A 15 -35.17 31.22 -11.73
CA GLY A 15 -34.00 32.10 -11.80
C GLY A 15 -32.77 31.53 -11.09
N VAL A 16 -32.96 30.96 -9.89
CA VAL A 16 -31.88 30.35 -9.11
C VAL A 16 -31.38 29.07 -9.80
N THR A 17 -32.26 28.23 -10.35
CA THR A 17 -31.82 27.03 -11.07
C THR A 17 -31.07 27.35 -12.35
N ALA A 18 -31.48 28.37 -13.11
CA ALA A 18 -30.76 28.82 -14.30
C ALA A 18 -29.37 29.38 -13.98
N LEU A 19 -29.24 30.15 -12.89
CA LEU A 19 -27.95 30.66 -12.40
C LEU A 19 -27.02 29.53 -11.96
N CYS A 20 -27.53 28.57 -11.17
CA CYS A 20 -26.75 27.41 -10.74
C CYS A 20 -26.33 26.54 -11.94
N ALA A 21 -27.21 26.30 -12.91
CA ALA A 21 -26.90 25.53 -14.10
C ALA A 21 -25.83 26.22 -14.97
N SER A 22 -25.90 27.54 -15.11
CA SER A 22 -24.91 28.33 -15.86
C SER A 22 -23.55 28.35 -15.16
N PHE A 23 -23.54 28.46 -13.83
CA PHE A 23 -22.31 28.40 -13.04
C PHE A 23 -21.65 27.01 -13.12
N VAL A 24 -22.43 25.94 -12.96
CA VAL A 24 -21.93 24.55 -13.08
C VAL A 24 -21.43 24.27 -14.50
N GLY A 25 -22.17 24.72 -15.53
CA GLY A 25 -21.75 24.61 -16.93
C GLY A 25 -20.45 25.37 -17.21
N GLY A 26 -20.30 26.58 -16.65
CA GLY A 26 -19.07 27.37 -16.74
C GLY A 26 -17.87 26.68 -16.08
N MET A 27 -18.06 26.14 -14.87
CA MET A 27 -17.01 25.37 -14.19
C MET A 27 -16.62 24.11 -14.97
N TYR A 28 -17.59 23.40 -15.54
CA TYR A 28 -17.33 22.19 -16.34
C TYR A 28 -16.49 22.51 -17.58
N PHE A 29 -16.82 23.60 -18.27
CA PHE A 29 -16.07 24.05 -19.44
C PHE A 29 -14.66 24.55 -19.08
N GLN A 30 -14.51 25.24 -17.95
CA GLN A 30 -13.20 25.67 -17.46
C GLN A 30 -12.32 24.48 -17.06
N HIS A 31 -12.91 23.44 -16.48
CA HIS A 31 -12.22 22.19 -16.15
C HIS A 31 -11.77 21.43 -17.41
N THR A 32 -12.61 21.31 -18.43
CA THR A 32 -12.23 20.65 -19.68
C THR A 32 -11.15 21.41 -20.45
N ASP A 33 -11.21 22.74 -20.47
CA ASP A 33 -10.18 23.59 -21.08
C ASP A 33 -8.83 23.48 -20.34
N ALA A 34 -8.83 23.49 -19.01
CA ALA A 34 -7.63 23.31 -18.20
C ALA A 34 -6.95 21.95 -18.47
N ARG A 35 -7.74 20.86 -18.59
CA ARG A 35 -7.22 19.53 -18.92
C ARG A 35 -6.59 19.47 -20.30
N LYS A 36 -7.19 20.13 -21.29
CA LYS A 36 -6.65 20.17 -22.66
C LYS A 36 -5.32 20.92 -22.71
N ARG A 37 -5.22 22.07 -22.04
CA ARG A 37 -3.97 22.84 -21.94
C ARG A 37 -2.87 22.08 -21.20
N LEU A 38 -3.21 21.33 -20.15
CA LEU A 38 -2.26 20.46 -19.46
C LEU A 38 -1.75 19.35 -20.38
N TRP A 39 -2.62 18.76 -21.21
CA TRP A 39 -2.24 17.77 -22.20
C TRP A 39 -1.28 18.34 -23.26
N GLU A 40 -1.56 19.54 -23.76
CA GLU A 40 -0.68 20.25 -24.68
C GLU A 40 0.67 20.58 -24.02
N LEU A 41 0.66 21.04 -22.76
CA LEU A 41 1.88 21.31 -21.99
C LEU A 41 2.75 20.06 -21.80
N ILE A 42 2.15 18.91 -21.48
CA ILE A 42 2.84 17.62 -21.36
C ILE A 42 3.52 17.21 -22.68
N GLN A 43 2.92 17.54 -23.82
CA GLN A 43 3.52 17.23 -25.13
C GLN A 43 4.70 18.15 -25.47
N THR A 44 4.73 19.37 -24.92
CA THR A 44 5.77 20.36 -25.21
C THR A 44 6.90 20.40 -24.18
N ASP A 45 6.62 20.04 -22.92
CA ASP A 45 7.59 20.06 -21.83
C ASP A 45 7.58 18.72 -21.05
N PRO A 46 8.66 17.92 -21.15
CA PRO A 46 8.74 16.63 -20.46
C PRO A 46 8.77 16.74 -18.92
N TYR A 47 9.09 17.90 -18.34
CA TYR A 47 8.98 18.12 -16.90
C TYR A 47 7.52 18.31 -16.43
N ALA A 48 6.63 18.75 -17.32
CA ALA A 48 5.21 18.86 -17.02
C ALA A 48 4.55 17.49 -16.77
N TYR A 49 5.07 16.40 -17.37
CA TYR A 49 4.66 15.03 -17.07
C TYR A 49 4.88 14.66 -15.60
N TYR A 50 6.02 15.04 -15.03
CA TYR A 50 6.37 14.73 -13.64
C TYR A 50 5.56 15.53 -12.60
N LEU A 51 5.09 16.72 -12.97
CA LEU A 51 4.20 17.54 -12.13
C LEU A 51 2.73 17.22 -12.38
N SER A 52 2.40 16.56 -13.49
CA SER A 52 1.02 16.29 -13.89
C SER A 52 0.17 15.65 -12.80
N PRO A 53 0.64 14.66 -11.98
CA PRO A 53 -0.20 14.07 -10.94
C PRO A 53 -0.62 15.08 -9.85
N LYS A 54 0.30 15.96 -9.45
CA LYS A 54 0.04 17.02 -8.46
C LYS A 54 -0.87 18.12 -9.02
N ILE A 55 -0.79 18.37 -10.33
CA ILE A 55 -1.62 19.34 -11.03
C ILE A 55 -3.03 18.76 -11.25
N TYR A 56 -3.16 17.47 -11.54
CA TYR A 56 -4.46 16.79 -11.64
C TYR A 56 -5.23 16.86 -10.33
N GLU A 57 -4.57 16.74 -9.16
CA GLU A 57 -5.20 16.94 -7.84
C GLU A 57 -5.75 18.36 -7.65
N VAL A 58 -5.12 19.40 -8.22
CA VAL A 58 -5.62 20.78 -8.14
C VAL A 58 -6.88 20.99 -8.99
N PHE A 59 -7.06 20.18 -10.03
CA PHE A 59 -8.19 20.29 -10.97
C PHE A 59 -9.41 19.42 -10.61
N THR A 60 -9.42 18.66 -9.50
CA THR A 60 -10.51 17.75 -9.13
C THR A 60 -11.79 18.44 -8.61
N PHE A 61 -12.28 19.48 -9.30
CA PHE A 61 -13.54 20.15 -8.95
C PHE A 61 -14.79 19.41 -9.45
N PHE A 62 -14.63 18.46 -10.37
CA PHE A 62 -15.66 17.48 -10.72
C PHE A 62 -15.20 16.11 -10.26
N GLU A 63 -15.93 15.51 -9.31
CA GLU A 63 -15.72 14.12 -8.92
C GLU A 63 -15.85 13.24 -10.16
N THR A 64 -14.73 12.72 -10.62
CA THR A 64 -14.74 11.60 -11.55
C THR A 64 -15.27 10.39 -10.78
N ASN A 65 -16.37 9.81 -11.25
CA ASN A 65 -16.83 8.46 -10.88
C ASN A 65 -15.79 7.43 -11.38
N ASN A 66 -14.54 7.54 -10.92
CA ASN A 66 -13.46 6.67 -11.31
C ASN A 66 -13.39 5.56 -10.26
N GLU A 67 -13.64 4.31 -10.67
CA GLU A 67 -13.61 3.15 -9.78
C GLU A 67 -12.29 3.07 -9.01
N ALA A 68 -11.18 3.52 -9.60
CA ALA A 68 -9.86 3.63 -8.98
C ALA A 68 -9.81 4.63 -7.82
N ASP A 69 -10.43 5.82 -7.95
CA ASP A 69 -10.48 6.83 -6.88
C ASP A 69 -11.30 6.31 -5.70
N HIS A 70 -12.42 5.65 -6.00
CA HIS A 70 -13.24 4.99 -4.99
C HIS A 70 -12.48 3.86 -4.29
N ARG A 71 -11.76 3.02 -5.03
CA ARG A 71 -11.00 1.91 -4.47
C ARG A 71 -9.83 2.40 -3.62
N MET A 72 -9.08 3.41 -4.08
CA MET A 72 -8.04 4.05 -3.28
C MET A 72 -8.59 4.61 -1.97
N ARG A 73 -9.72 5.35 -2.02
CA ARG A 73 -10.37 5.89 -0.80
C ARG A 73 -10.76 4.79 0.18
N GLN A 74 -11.18 3.63 -0.31
CA GLN A 74 -11.45 2.46 0.53
C GLN A 74 -10.18 1.93 1.18
N ILE A 75 -9.11 1.71 0.39
CA ILE A 75 -7.85 1.14 0.87
C ILE A 75 -7.18 2.06 1.89
N MET A 76 -7.16 3.35 1.59
CA MET A 76 -6.49 4.39 2.38
C MET A 76 -7.43 5.07 3.37
N LYS A 77 -8.54 4.41 3.75
CA LYS A 77 -9.53 4.93 4.70
C LYS A 77 -8.92 5.50 5.99
N PHE A 78 -7.86 4.86 6.48
CA PHE A 78 -7.17 5.22 7.72
C PHE A 78 -5.93 6.12 7.50
N GLY A 79 -5.73 6.64 6.28
CA GLY A 79 -4.63 7.51 5.93
C GLY A 79 -3.40 6.77 5.38
N PHE A 80 -2.42 7.56 4.97
CA PHE A 80 -1.20 7.10 4.31
C PHE A 80 -0.05 6.96 5.33
N PRO A 81 0.68 5.82 5.34
CA PRO A 81 1.86 5.66 6.21
C PRO A 81 2.98 6.66 5.94
N GLY A 82 3.09 7.12 4.70
CA GLY A 82 4.00 8.14 4.18
C GLY A 82 3.51 8.58 2.79
N LEU A 83 4.12 9.59 2.18
CA LEU A 83 3.63 10.15 0.90
C LEU A 83 4.69 10.11 -0.22
N ASP A 84 5.80 9.42 0.00
CA ASP A 84 6.88 9.35 -0.97
C ASP A 84 6.51 8.46 -2.16
N ASP A 85 6.69 8.96 -3.39
CA ASP A 85 6.52 8.26 -4.67
C ASP A 85 5.35 7.24 -4.69
N LEU A 86 4.15 7.73 -4.40
CA LEU A 86 2.91 6.94 -4.37
C LEU A 86 2.57 6.36 -5.74
N ARG A 87 2.12 5.10 -5.74
CA ARG A 87 1.58 4.39 -6.90
C ARG A 87 0.26 3.73 -6.55
N LEU A 88 -0.70 3.89 -7.45
CA LEU A 88 -2.05 3.35 -7.33
C LEU A 88 -2.18 2.19 -8.31
N TYR A 89 -2.46 0.99 -7.79
CA TYR A 89 -2.80 -0.18 -8.60
C TYR A 89 -4.30 -0.44 -8.47
N SER A 90 -4.80 -1.42 -9.22
CA SER A 90 -6.23 -1.72 -9.25
C SER A 90 -6.82 -2.12 -7.90
N ASP A 91 -6.01 -2.72 -7.00
CA ASP A 91 -6.53 -3.26 -5.74
C ASP A 91 -5.61 -3.10 -4.52
N PHE A 92 -4.53 -2.32 -4.65
CA PHE A 92 -3.61 -1.96 -3.57
C PHE A 92 -2.92 -0.63 -3.87
N VAL A 93 -2.38 0.01 -2.83
CA VAL A 93 -1.63 1.26 -2.94
C VAL A 93 -0.22 1.03 -2.40
N LEU A 94 0.81 1.54 -3.06
CA LEU A 94 2.17 1.47 -2.55
C LEU A 94 2.91 2.79 -2.63
N SER A 95 3.93 2.92 -1.79
CA SER A 95 4.95 3.97 -1.85
C SER A 95 6.26 3.33 -2.26
N TYR A 96 6.95 3.86 -3.27
CA TYR A 96 8.14 3.22 -3.84
C TYR A 96 9.44 3.92 -3.45
N ASP A 97 10.42 3.15 -2.97
CA ASP A 97 11.75 3.64 -2.69
C ASP A 97 12.62 3.54 -3.95
N ARG A 98 12.79 4.67 -4.66
CA ARG A 98 13.64 4.74 -5.86
C ARG A 98 15.12 4.42 -5.59
N ARG A 99 15.61 4.64 -4.37
CA ARG A 99 17.00 4.37 -3.98
C ARG A 99 17.22 2.88 -3.77
N ASN A 100 16.32 2.23 -3.05
CA ASN A 100 16.43 0.81 -2.70
C ASN A 100 15.76 -0.12 -3.73
N ARG A 101 14.96 0.44 -4.65
CA ARG A 101 14.24 -0.25 -5.74
C ARG A 101 13.25 -1.29 -5.26
N VAL A 102 12.71 -1.08 -4.06
CA VAL A 102 11.64 -1.85 -3.40
C VAL A 102 10.60 -0.86 -2.86
N ALA A 103 9.41 -1.30 -2.47
CA ALA A 103 8.45 -0.40 -1.84
C ALA A 103 8.92 0.06 -0.44
N HIS A 104 8.60 1.28 -0.03
CA HIS A 104 8.61 1.67 1.38
C HIS A 104 7.51 0.91 2.15
N TRP A 105 6.33 0.85 1.56
CA TRP A 105 5.18 0.14 2.09
C TRP A 105 4.14 -0.13 1.00
N VAL A 106 3.29 -1.12 1.24
CA VAL A 106 2.12 -1.49 0.43
C VAL A 106 0.92 -1.65 1.35
N CYS A 107 -0.19 -0.99 1.01
CA CYS A 107 -1.46 -1.05 1.72
C CYS A 107 -2.51 -1.82 0.91
N GLU A 108 -3.18 -2.74 1.59
CA GLU A 108 -4.25 -3.58 1.06
C GLU A 108 -5.50 -3.42 1.94
N HIS A 109 -6.68 -3.38 1.33
CA HIS A 109 -7.97 -3.55 2.02
C HIS A 109 -8.64 -4.82 1.55
N LEU A 110 -8.60 -5.83 2.40
CA LEU A 110 -9.08 -7.17 2.10
C LEU A 110 -10.50 -7.35 2.60
N GLN A 111 -11.37 -7.84 1.73
CA GLN A 111 -12.76 -8.13 2.05
C GLN A 111 -13.03 -9.62 1.82
N ALA A 112 -13.97 -10.20 2.56
CA ALA A 112 -14.30 -11.62 2.41
C ALA A 112 -14.59 -12.01 0.94
N ASP A 113 -15.30 -11.13 0.22
CA ASP A 113 -15.65 -11.32 -1.19
C ASP A 113 -14.43 -11.29 -2.13
N SER A 114 -13.34 -10.59 -1.76
CA SER A 114 -12.15 -10.44 -2.62
C SER A 114 -11.18 -11.63 -2.54
N ILE A 115 -11.28 -12.45 -1.49
CA ILE A 115 -10.38 -13.59 -1.22
C ILE A 115 -10.91 -14.89 -1.84
N HIS A 116 -12.19 -14.95 -2.20
CA HIS A 116 -12.75 -16.15 -2.83
C HIS A 116 -12.10 -16.41 -4.20
N PRO A 117 -11.50 -17.61 -4.43
CA PRO A 117 -10.69 -17.90 -5.60
C PRO A 117 -11.55 -18.23 -6.82
N ASN A 118 -12.25 -17.23 -7.36
CA ASN A 118 -13.22 -17.47 -8.43
C ASN A 118 -12.85 -16.82 -9.77
N ARG A 119 -11.91 -15.86 -9.85
CA ARG A 119 -11.69 -15.08 -11.08
C ARG A 119 -10.23 -14.83 -11.47
N GLY A 120 -9.43 -14.20 -10.60
CA GLY A 120 -8.03 -13.87 -10.89
C GLY A 120 -7.10 -15.08 -10.81
N ARG A 121 -6.32 -15.34 -11.87
CA ARG A 121 -5.36 -16.46 -11.93
C ARG A 121 -3.96 -15.98 -12.27
N ARG A 122 -2.97 -16.61 -11.64
CA ARG A 122 -1.56 -16.39 -11.94
C ARG A 122 -1.21 -16.93 -13.34
N GLY A 123 -0.66 -16.07 -14.19
CA GLY A 123 -0.13 -16.44 -15.51
C GLY A 123 1.16 -17.28 -15.45
N ARG A 124 1.63 -17.77 -16.61
CA ARG A 124 2.79 -18.68 -16.71
C ARG A 124 4.14 -17.99 -16.39
N ASN A 125 4.25 -16.68 -16.59
CA ASN A 125 5.42 -15.85 -16.22
C ASN A 125 4.97 -14.40 -15.99
N PRO A 126 4.32 -14.11 -14.86
CA PRO A 126 3.56 -12.87 -14.69
C PRO A 126 4.43 -11.67 -14.26
N TYR A 127 5.66 -11.90 -13.79
CA TYR A 127 6.50 -10.82 -13.27
C TYR A 127 6.99 -9.89 -14.37
N GLN A 128 6.87 -8.59 -14.14
CA GLN A 128 7.27 -7.56 -15.08
C GLN A 128 7.74 -6.29 -14.36
N PRO A 129 8.71 -5.54 -14.93
CA PRO A 129 9.05 -4.22 -14.44
C PRO A 129 7.86 -3.27 -14.61
N ASP A 130 7.71 -2.32 -13.69
CA ASP A 130 6.75 -1.22 -13.85
C ASP A 130 7.41 -0.12 -14.70
N LEU A 131 6.90 0.07 -15.92
CA LEU A 131 7.44 1.03 -16.88
C LEU A 131 7.09 2.49 -16.53
N SER A 132 6.19 2.73 -15.55
CA SER A 132 5.94 4.06 -15.00
C SER A 132 7.10 4.55 -14.12
N VAL A 133 7.95 3.64 -13.64
CA VAL A 133 9.18 3.97 -12.92
C VAL A 133 10.28 4.24 -13.96
N PRO A 134 10.97 5.40 -13.90
CA PRO A 134 12.12 5.65 -14.76
C PRO A 134 13.18 4.54 -14.60
N SER A 135 13.81 4.15 -15.72
CA SER A 135 14.65 2.94 -15.77
C SER A 135 15.82 2.94 -14.78
N ASN A 136 16.37 4.11 -14.44
CA ASN A 136 17.45 4.26 -13.46
C ASN A 136 17.02 3.98 -12.01
N PHE A 137 15.71 3.99 -11.73
CA PHE A 137 15.13 3.80 -10.40
C PHE A 137 14.32 2.52 -10.26
N ARG A 138 14.19 1.71 -11.32
CA ARG A 138 13.37 0.49 -11.28
C ARG A 138 14.24 -0.76 -11.16
N SER A 139 13.66 -1.82 -10.59
CA SER A 139 14.22 -3.16 -10.63
C SER A 139 13.81 -3.90 -11.90
N GLU A 140 14.65 -4.83 -12.34
CA GLU A 140 14.46 -5.65 -13.53
C GLU A 140 14.50 -7.14 -13.17
N LEU A 141 13.93 -7.98 -14.03
CA LEU A 141 13.95 -9.45 -13.83
C LEU A 141 15.37 -10.03 -13.77
N SER A 142 16.32 -9.37 -14.44
CA SER A 142 17.74 -9.74 -14.42
C SER A 142 18.35 -9.61 -13.02
N ASP A 143 17.89 -8.68 -12.19
CA ASP A 143 18.47 -8.44 -10.86
C ASP A 143 18.20 -9.60 -9.91
N TYR A 144 17.03 -10.22 -10.02
CA TYR A 144 16.64 -11.37 -9.22
C TYR A 144 17.19 -12.69 -9.75
N ARG A 145 17.56 -12.75 -11.04
CA ARG A 145 18.01 -13.98 -11.69
C ARG A 145 19.34 -14.45 -11.10
N ARG A 146 19.34 -15.65 -10.49
CA ARG A 146 20.51 -16.25 -9.81
C ARG A 146 21.05 -15.43 -8.64
N SER A 147 20.22 -14.57 -8.05
CA SER A 147 20.57 -13.78 -6.86
C SER A 147 20.60 -14.60 -5.56
N GLY A 148 19.96 -15.78 -5.54
CA GLY A 148 19.71 -16.54 -4.31
C GLY A 148 18.42 -16.14 -3.59
N PHE A 149 17.76 -15.05 -4.01
CA PHE A 149 16.51 -14.56 -3.43
C PHE A 149 15.30 -14.86 -4.32
N ASP A 150 14.17 -15.09 -3.68
CA ASP A 150 12.87 -15.08 -4.33
C ASP A 150 12.41 -13.66 -4.63
N ARG A 151 11.55 -13.56 -5.65
CA ARG A 151 10.71 -12.38 -5.89
C ARG A 151 9.53 -12.44 -4.91
N GLY A 152 9.73 -11.91 -3.70
CA GLY A 152 8.74 -11.90 -2.64
C GLY A 152 7.74 -10.78 -2.80
N HIS A 153 6.44 -11.08 -2.76
CA HIS A 153 5.37 -10.09 -2.87
C HIS A 153 5.17 -9.37 -1.53
N LEU A 154 4.86 -8.07 -1.58
CA LEU A 154 4.42 -7.32 -0.40
C LEU A 154 2.88 -7.34 -0.29
N ALA A 155 2.18 -6.94 -1.34
CA ALA A 155 0.77 -7.30 -1.57
C ALA A 155 0.71 -8.67 -2.24
N ALA A 156 0.21 -9.67 -1.52
CA ALA A 156 0.28 -11.06 -1.95
C ALA A 156 -0.74 -11.34 -3.05
N ALA A 157 -0.33 -11.97 -4.15
CA ALA A 157 -1.24 -12.36 -5.24
C ALA A 157 -2.49 -13.14 -4.75
N GLY A 158 -2.32 -13.91 -3.66
CA GLY A 158 -3.38 -14.67 -2.99
C GLY A 158 -4.52 -13.83 -2.38
N ASN A 159 -4.34 -12.52 -2.29
CA ASN A 159 -5.31 -11.58 -1.72
C ASN A 159 -6.18 -10.91 -2.79
N HIS A 160 -5.78 -11.02 -4.07
CA HIS A 160 -6.28 -10.19 -5.17
C HIS A 160 -6.89 -11.04 -6.29
N HIS A 161 -7.93 -11.82 -5.96
CA HIS A 161 -8.56 -12.77 -6.88
C HIS A 161 -9.88 -12.28 -7.50
N LEU A 162 -10.36 -11.09 -7.15
CA LEU A 162 -11.66 -10.60 -7.60
C LEU A 162 -11.69 -10.33 -9.10
N GLN A 163 -10.61 -9.77 -9.66
CA GLN A 163 -10.45 -9.49 -11.07
C GLN A 163 -9.04 -9.91 -11.54
N GLN A 164 -8.87 -10.11 -12.84
CA GLN A 164 -7.60 -10.57 -13.40
C GLN A 164 -6.49 -9.52 -13.25
N ASN A 165 -6.79 -8.25 -13.54
CA ASN A 165 -5.89 -7.11 -13.33
C ASN A 165 -5.45 -6.96 -11.87
N HIS A 166 -6.33 -7.20 -10.89
CA HIS A 166 -5.98 -7.14 -9.46
C HIS A 166 -4.83 -8.11 -9.17
N CYS A 167 -4.91 -9.33 -9.70
CA CYS A 167 -3.88 -10.34 -9.53
C CYS A 167 -2.60 -9.98 -10.31
N GLU A 168 -2.73 -9.55 -11.57
CA GLU A 168 -1.61 -9.21 -12.45
C GLU A 168 -0.77 -8.05 -11.89
N ASP A 169 -1.40 -7.03 -11.33
CA ASP A 169 -0.72 -5.87 -10.76
C ASP A 169 0.23 -6.26 -9.61
N THR A 170 -0.10 -7.32 -8.85
CA THR A 170 0.78 -7.79 -7.76
C THR A 170 2.15 -8.28 -8.26
N PHE A 171 2.26 -8.63 -9.54
CA PHE A 171 3.50 -9.13 -10.14
C PHE A 171 4.40 -8.02 -10.71
N PHE A 172 4.02 -6.74 -10.59
CA PHE A 172 4.93 -5.63 -10.86
C PHE A 172 6.09 -5.63 -9.86
N LEU A 173 7.32 -5.44 -10.35
CA LEU A 173 8.52 -5.47 -9.52
C LEU A 173 8.58 -4.34 -8.46
N THR A 174 7.75 -3.30 -8.58
CA THR A 174 7.52 -2.29 -7.53
C THR A 174 6.91 -2.87 -6.25
N ASN A 175 6.13 -3.95 -6.36
CA ASN A 175 5.54 -4.71 -5.26
C ASN A 175 6.45 -5.87 -4.77
N ILE A 176 7.66 -6.00 -5.35
CA ILE A 176 8.55 -7.12 -5.08
C ILE A 176 9.77 -6.67 -4.28
N ALA A 177 10.14 -7.48 -3.28
CA ALA A 177 11.39 -7.35 -2.56
C ALA A 177 12.17 -8.68 -2.58
N PRO A 178 13.52 -8.64 -2.54
CA PRO A 178 14.32 -9.84 -2.38
C PRO A 178 14.03 -10.53 -1.05
N GLN A 179 13.50 -11.75 -1.10
CA GLN A 179 13.16 -12.53 0.09
C GLN A 179 13.90 -13.86 0.11
N VAL A 180 14.35 -14.29 1.28
CA VAL A 180 14.86 -15.66 1.47
C VAL A 180 13.75 -16.65 1.09
N GLY A 181 14.07 -17.62 0.24
CA GLY A 181 13.07 -18.53 -0.31
C GLY A 181 12.54 -19.55 0.70
N GLN A 182 13.36 -20.56 1.02
CA GLN A 182 13.01 -21.62 1.97
C GLN A 182 13.05 -21.11 3.42
N GLY A 183 12.05 -21.49 4.22
CA GLY A 183 11.92 -21.08 5.63
C GLY A 183 11.30 -19.69 5.81
N PHE A 184 11.47 -18.77 4.86
CA PHE A 184 10.89 -17.42 4.94
C PHE A 184 9.72 -17.21 3.97
N ASN A 185 9.96 -16.80 2.72
CA ASN A 185 8.91 -16.48 1.73
C ASN A 185 7.95 -17.66 1.55
N ARG A 186 8.51 -18.86 1.35
CA ARG A 186 7.74 -20.11 1.15
C ARG A 186 7.39 -20.83 2.45
N GLY A 187 7.56 -20.17 3.60
CA GLY A 187 7.36 -20.73 4.94
C GLY A 187 6.67 -19.73 5.86
N ALA A 188 7.40 -19.19 6.84
CA ALA A 188 6.84 -18.33 7.89
C ALA A 188 6.10 -17.08 7.36
N TRP A 189 6.57 -16.48 6.26
CA TRP A 189 5.92 -15.33 5.64
C TRP A 189 4.55 -15.71 5.04
N ASN A 190 4.49 -16.80 4.25
CA ASN A 190 3.23 -17.33 3.72
C ASN A 190 2.27 -17.76 4.84
N ASN A 191 2.77 -18.28 5.97
CA ASN A 191 1.92 -18.58 7.14
C ASN A 191 1.27 -17.32 7.72
N LEU A 192 2.01 -16.20 7.76
CA LEU A 192 1.46 -14.91 8.17
C LEU A 192 0.40 -14.40 7.17
N GLU A 193 0.64 -14.57 5.87
CA GLU A 193 -0.36 -14.23 4.84
C GLU A 193 -1.64 -15.08 4.94
N GLN A 194 -1.51 -16.37 5.22
CA GLN A 194 -2.66 -17.24 5.49
C GLN A 194 -3.42 -16.81 6.74
N TYR A 195 -2.71 -16.41 7.80
CA TYR A 195 -3.32 -15.87 9.00
C TYR A 195 -4.13 -14.61 8.71
N VAL A 196 -3.59 -13.66 7.96
CA VAL A 196 -4.30 -12.46 7.49
C VAL A 196 -5.60 -12.84 6.79
N ARG A 197 -5.57 -13.78 5.84
CA ARG A 197 -6.79 -14.26 5.14
C ARG A 197 -7.80 -14.88 6.11
N SER A 198 -7.33 -15.60 7.13
CA SER A 198 -8.20 -16.16 8.17
C SER A 198 -8.91 -15.08 9.00
N LEU A 199 -8.24 -13.93 9.24
CA LEU A 199 -8.84 -12.78 9.91
C LEU A 199 -9.93 -12.15 9.05
N VAL A 200 -9.73 -12.09 7.73
CA VAL A 200 -10.75 -11.56 6.81
C VAL A 200 -12.01 -12.43 6.84
N HIS A 201 -11.88 -13.76 6.85
CA HIS A 201 -13.05 -14.63 7.02
C HIS A 201 -13.75 -14.44 8.37
N ARG A 202 -13.01 -14.13 9.44
CA ARG A 202 -13.57 -13.93 10.79
C ARG A 202 -14.24 -12.57 10.97
N PHE A 203 -13.63 -11.52 10.43
CA PHE A 203 -14.02 -10.13 10.70
C PHE A 203 -14.68 -9.44 9.51
N GLY A 204 -14.68 -10.05 8.33
CA GLY A 204 -15.28 -9.56 7.09
C GLY A 204 -14.38 -8.60 6.30
N SER A 205 -13.62 -7.76 6.99
CA SER A 205 -12.76 -6.71 6.42
C SER A 205 -11.47 -6.57 7.24
N VAL A 206 -10.32 -6.52 6.58
CA VAL A 206 -9.01 -6.32 7.21
C VAL A 206 -8.16 -5.38 6.36
N PHE A 207 -7.48 -4.46 7.01
CA PHE A 207 -6.50 -3.56 6.40
C PHE A 207 -5.11 -4.06 6.73
N VAL A 208 -4.23 -4.06 5.74
CA VAL A 208 -2.87 -4.59 5.89
C VAL A 208 -1.90 -3.58 5.31
N CYS A 209 -0.87 -3.23 6.07
CA CYS A 209 0.28 -2.51 5.57
C CYS A 209 1.53 -3.40 5.68
N THR A 210 2.25 -3.56 4.58
CA THR A 210 3.39 -4.47 4.46
C THR A 210 4.58 -3.71 3.92
N GLY A 211 5.78 -3.93 4.44
CA GLY A 211 6.97 -3.30 3.88
C GLY A 211 8.28 -3.90 4.38
N PRO A 212 9.41 -3.55 3.74
CA PRO A 212 10.73 -3.92 4.20
C PRO A 212 11.19 -3.08 5.41
N LEU A 213 12.15 -3.60 6.15
CA LEU A 213 12.90 -2.87 7.18
C LEU A 213 14.40 -3.10 7.02
N TYR A 214 15.16 -2.07 7.36
CA TYR A 214 16.62 -2.09 7.42
C TYR A 214 17.04 -1.79 8.87
N LYS A 215 16.99 -2.81 9.72
CA LYS A 215 17.25 -2.66 11.16
C LYS A 215 18.76 -2.54 11.41
N PRO A 216 19.19 -1.63 12.30
CA PRO A 216 20.59 -1.53 12.67
C PRO A 216 21.02 -2.68 13.57
N ASN A 217 22.30 -3.06 13.47
CA ASN A 217 22.98 -3.97 14.37
C ASN A 217 24.17 -3.26 15.04
N GLN A 218 24.55 -3.74 16.22
CA GLN A 218 25.68 -3.19 16.94
C GLN A 218 26.97 -3.87 16.45
N ARG A 219 27.90 -3.07 15.92
CA ARG A 219 29.25 -3.51 15.53
C ARG A 219 30.19 -3.53 16.73
N ALA A 220 31.36 -4.15 16.54
CA ALA A 220 32.47 -4.08 17.48
C ALA A 220 32.76 -2.62 17.92
N GLY A 221 33.00 -2.43 19.21
CA GLY A 221 33.18 -1.09 19.80
C GLY A 221 31.90 -0.32 20.06
N GLY A 222 30.73 -0.97 20.02
CA GLY A 222 29.45 -0.41 20.48
C GLY A 222 28.74 0.52 19.50
N LYS A 223 29.27 0.68 18.28
CA LYS A 223 28.70 1.54 17.22
C LYS A 223 27.54 0.83 16.52
N TRP A 224 26.51 1.57 16.15
CA TRP A 224 25.40 1.05 15.35
C TRP A 224 25.66 1.24 13.86
N ALA A 225 25.34 0.23 13.06
CA ALA A 225 25.38 0.29 11.62
C ALA A 225 24.17 -0.43 11.02
N VAL A 226 23.84 -0.13 9.77
CA VAL A 226 22.85 -0.87 9.00
C VAL A 226 23.59 -1.51 7.84
N GLU A 227 23.51 -2.84 7.75
CA GLU A 227 24.14 -3.63 6.69
C GLU A 227 23.09 -4.46 5.97
N TYR A 228 23.15 -4.45 4.64
CA TYR A 228 22.29 -5.25 3.80
C TYR A 228 22.94 -5.49 2.44
N GLU A 229 22.62 -6.64 1.84
CA GLU A 229 23.06 -6.99 0.49
C GLU A 229 22.30 -6.18 -0.56
N MET A 230 22.92 -5.99 -1.73
CA MET A 230 22.24 -5.49 -2.92
C MET A 230 22.44 -6.48 -4.07
N ILE A 231 21.37 -6.78 -4.81
CA ILE A 231 21.39 -7.74 -5.91
C ILE A 231 21.26 -7.06 -7.28
N GLY A 232 21.83 -7.69 -8.30
CA GLY A 232 21.71 -7.23 -9.68
C GLY A 232 22.54 -5.99 -10.01
N LEU A 233 22.55 -5.63 -11.29
CA LEU A 233 23.27 -4.43 -11.76
C LEU A 233 22.56 -3.15 -11.33
N ASN A 234 21.24 -3.23 -11.11
CA ASN A 234 20.48 -2.12 -10.59
C ASN A 234 20.61 -1.99 -9.06
N MET A 235 21.40 -2.80 -8.35
CA MET A 235 21.59 -2.65 -6.90
C MET A 235 20.26 -2.61 -6.12
N VAL A 236 19.43 -3.63 -6.29
CA VAL A 236 18.17 -3.77 -5.55
C VAL A 236 18.49 -4.19 -4.12
N ALA A 237 18.03 -3.43 -3.14
CA ALA A 237 18.34 -3.68 -1.74
C ALA A 237 17.63 -4.95 -1.23
N VAL A 238 18.35 -5.80 -0.51
CA VAL A 238 17.82 -6.97 0.20
C VAL A 238 17.44 -6.53 1.63
N PRO A 239 16.15 -6.46 1.99
CA PRO A 239 15.75 -6.04 3.33
C PRO A 239 16.28 -6.99 4.41
N THR A 240 16.66 -6.43 5.56
CA THR A 240 17.06 -7.24 6.73
C THR A 240 15.86 -7.96 7.36
N HIS A 241 14.69 -7.31 7.32
CA HIS A 241 13.45 -7.76 7.93
C HIS A 241 12.28 -7.30 7.06
N PHE A 242 11.10 -7.87 7.30
CA PHE A 242 9.83 -7.40 6.78
C PHE A 242 8.87 -7.17 7.92
N PHE A 243 8.02 -6.15 7.77
CA PHE A 243 6.94 -5.89 8.69
C PHE A 243 5.59 -6.15 8.05
N LYS A 244 4.60 -6.46 8.89
CA LYS A 244 3.18 -6.41 8.54
C LYS A 244 2.39 -5.80 9.70
N VAL A 245 1.70 -4.71 9.42
CA VAL A 245 0.73 -4.09 10.34
C VAL A 245 -0.66 -4.49 9.87
N ILE A 246 -1.38 -5.20 10.72
CA ILE A 246 -2.73 -5.70 10.47
C ILE A 246 -3.70 -4.86 11.28
N MET A 247 -4.79 -4.43 10.66
CA MET A 247 -5.82 -3.62 11.29
C MET A 247 -7.21 -4.18 11.01
N VAL A 248 -7.99 -4.34 12.07
CA VAL A 248 -9.35 -4.87 12.04
C VAL A 248 -10.30 -3.81 12.55
N GLU A 249 -11.32 -3.49 11.76
CA GLU A 249 -12.29 -2.46 12.13
C GLU A 249 -13.15 -2.89 13.32
N SER A 250 -13.51 -1.91 14.16
CA SER A 250 -14.46 -2.17 15.23
C SER A 250 -15.87 -2.29 14.68
N LYS A 251 -16.64 -3.24 15.21
CA LYS A 251 -18.09 -3.36 14.94
C LYS A 251 -18.91 -2.33 15.71
N LEU A 252 -18.32 -1.67 16.71
CA LEU A 252 -18.98 -0.64 17.50
C LEU A 252 -18.92 0.70 16.77
N GLN A 253 -20.03 1.44 16.78
CA GLN A 253 -20.08 2.79 16.23
C GLN A 253 -19.08 3.68 16.98
N LEU A 254 -18.18 4.36 16.24
CA LEU A 254 -17.05 5.16 16.75
C LEU A 254 -15.92 4.36 17.44
N GLY A 255 -15.96 3.02 17.39
CA GLY A 255 -14.88 2.20 17.93
C GLY A 255 -13.58 2.36 17.15
N LYS A 256 -12.46 2.57 17.87
CA LYS A 256 -11.12 2.55 17.26
C LYS A 256 -10.82 1.16 16.70
N PRO A 257 -10.16 1.06 15.52
CA PRO A 257 -9.80 -0.22 14.96
C PRO A 257 -8.74 -0.90 15.83
N TYR A 258 -8.78 -2.22 15.88
CA TYR A 258 -7.76 -3.03 16.55
C TYR A 258 -6.55 -3.21 15.64
N MET A 259 -5.33 -3.18 16.18
CA MET A 259 -4.10 -3.25 15.40
C MET A 259 -3.05 -4.19 15.98
N GLU A 260 -2.42 -4.99 15.12
CA GLU A 260 -1.30 -5.89 15.43
C GLU A 260 -0.11 -5.64 14.49
N GLY A 261 1.10 -5.64 15.04
CA GLY A 261 2.35 -5.52 14.27
C GLY A 261 3.12 -6.84 14.31
N TYR A 262 3.69 -7.22 13.17
CA TYR A 262 4.60 -8.35 13.02
C TYR A 262 5.90 -7.89 12.38
N VAL A 263 7.03 -8.39 12.86
CA VAL A 263 8.36 -8.21 12.25
C VAL A 263 9.04 -9.56 12.15
N LEU A 264 9.42 -9.94 10.94
CA LEU A 264 10.12 -11.20 10.68
C LEU A 264 11.50 -10.91 10.03
N PRO A 265 12.57 -11.59 10.47
CA PRO A 265 13.87 -11.49 9.81
C PRO A 265 13.81 -12.11 8.42
N ASN A 266 14.48 -11.49 7.45
CA ASN A 266 14.63 -12.03 6.10
C ASN A 266 15.72 -13.12 6.08
N ALA A 267 15.46 -14.21 6.80
CA ALA A 267 16.37 -15.32 7.02
C ALA A 267 15.58 -16.64 7.10
N PRO A 268 16.22 -17.81 6.95
CA PRO A 268 15.53 -19.08 7.17
C PRO A 268 14.96 -19.16 8.59
N ILE A 269 13.65 -19.34 8.70
CA ILE A 269 12.95 -19.48 9.98
C ILE A 269 12.58 -20.96 10.17
N PRO A 270 12.89 -21.58 11.33
CA PRO A 270 12.50 -22.95 11.63
C PRO A 270 10.99 -23.17 11.57
N ASP A 271 10.58 -24.31 11.02
CA ASP A 271 9.18 -24.72 10.99
C ASP A 271 8.62 -24.90 12.41
N GLY A 272 7.32 -24.64 12.56
CA GLY A 272 6.60 -24.83 13.83
C GLY A 272 6.71 -23.68 14.83
N LEU A 273 7.54 -22.65 14.58
CA LEU A 273 7.52 -21.44 15.38
C LEU A 273 6.15 -20.74 15.26
N PRO A 274 5.46 -20.44 16.38
CA PRO A 274 4.14 -19.84 16.32
C PRO A 274 4.23 -18.36 15.90
N LEU A 275 3.28 -17.87 15.10
CA LEU A 275 3.28 -16.48 14.60
C LEU A 275 3.39 -15.43 15.72
N ARG A 276 2.88 -15.74 16.92
CA ARG A 276 2.97 -14.88 18.10
C ARG A 276 4.42 -14.53 18.49
N SER A 277 5.41 -15.32 18.09
CA SER A 277 6.84 -15.07 18.34
C SER A 277 7.39 -13.88 17.54
N PHE A 278 6.68 -13.48 16.48
CA PHE A 278 7.05 -12.36 15.60
C PHE A 278 6.21 -11.10 15.86
N LEU A 279 5.34 -11.14 16.86
CA LEU A 279 4.58 -9.96 17.30
C LEU A 279 5.55 -8.86 17.76
N CYS A 280 5.22 -7.63 17.41
CA CYS A 280 6.02 -6.44 17.68
C CYS A 280 5.10 -5.26 18.02
N ASP A 281 5.60 -4.31 18.82
CA ASP A 281 4.88 -3.04 18.99
C ASP A 281 4.96 -2.23 17.68
N ILE A 282 3.82 -1.69 17.25
CA ILE A 282 3.74 -0.88 16.02
C ILE A 282 4.64 0.36 16.12
N ARG A 283 4.92 0.88 17.31
CA ARG A 283 5.87 2.01 17.51
C ARG A 283 7.28 1.66 17.05
N GLU A 284 7.70 0.42 17.23
CA GLU A 284 9.01 -0.05 16.77
C GLU A 284 9.04 -0.08 15.22
N ILE A 285 7.95 -0.52 14.59
CA ILE A 285 7.81 -0.50 13.14
C ILE A 285 7.81 0.95 12.62
N GLU A 286 7.03 1.86 13.23
CA GLU A 286 7.02 3.29 12.90
C GLU A 286 8.43 3.89 12.98
N HIS A 287 9.17 3.57 14.05
CA HIS A 287 10.53 4.06 14.28
C HIS A 287 11.52 3.60 13.20
N TYR A 288 11.58 2.29 12.90
CA TYR A 288 12.56 1.77 11.94
C TYR A 288 12.16 1.98 10.48
N ALA A 289 10.86 2.05 10.17
CA ALA A 289 10.39 2.29 8.82
C ALA A 289 10.38 3.79 8.46
N GLY A 290 10.36 4.69 9.45
CA GLY A 290 10.13 6.12 9.23
C GLY A 290 8.71 6.41 8.76
N LEU A 291 7.75 5.58 9.17
CA LEU A 291 6.34 5.65 8.75
C LEU A 291 5.43 5.99 9.93
N LYS A 292 4.24 6.50 9.63
CA LYS A 292 3.21 6.79 10.62
C LYS A 292 1.93 6.02 10.32
N PHE A 293 1.63 4.98 11.10
CA PHE A 293 0.38 4.25 10.96
C PHE A 293 -0.75 4.95 11.74
N PHE A 294 -1.99 4.57 11.43
CA PHE A 294 -3.19 5.15 12.03
C PHE A 294 -3.29 4.93 13.55
N ASP A 295 -4.08 5.78 14.20
CA ASP A 295 -4.39 5.70 15.63
C ASP A 295 -5.50 4.67 15.94
N GLY A 296 -5.09 3.45 16.25
CA GLY A 296 -5.99 2.38 16.71
C GLY A 296 -5.70 1.87 18.12
N LEU A 297 -6.52 0.90 18.55
CA LEU A 297 -6.27 0.09 19.74
C LEU A 297 -5.16 -0.91 19.42
N ARG A 298 -3.93 -0.54 19.77
CA ARG A 298 -2.76 -1.42 19.61
C ARG A 298 -2.88 -2.60 20.56
N ARG A 299 -2.55 -3.80 20.07
CA ARG A 299 -2.49 -5.02 20.89
C ARG A 299 -1.67 -4.84 22.18
N SER A 300 -0.57 -4.08 22.11
CA SER A 300 0.28 -3.77 23.26
C SER A 300 -0.42 -3.02 24.38
N ALA A 301 -1.40 -2.17 24.05
CA ALA A 301 -2.20 -1.47 25.04
C ALA A 301 -3.23 -2.37 25.74
N LEU A 302 -3.68 -3.44 25.07
CA LEU A 302 -4.75 -4.33 25.58
C LEU A 302 -4.22 -5.53 26.38
N PHE A 303 -3.13 -6.14 25.91
CA PHE A 303 -2.61 -7.39 26.46
C PHE A 303 -1.24 -7.22 27.14
N GLY A 304 -0.80 -5.98 27.29
CA GLY A 304 0.55 -5.64 27.75
C GLY A 304 1.63 -6.00 26.73
N SER A 305 2.87 -5.59 27.01
CA SER A 305 4.04 -5.98 26.25
C SER A 305 4.58 -7.33 26.70
N ASN A 306 3.84 -8.41 26.44
CA ASN A 306 4.46 -9.74 26.30
C ASN A 306 5.15 -9.88 24.92
N TYR A 307 5.47 -8.75 24.27
CA TYR A 307 6.56 -8.69 23.33
C TYR A 307 7.81 -8.87 24.18
N PRO A 308 8.66 -9.85 23.88
CA PRO A 308 10.01 -9.81 24.39
C PRO A 308 10.53 -8.38 24.11
N SER A 309 11.13 -7.71 25.10
CA SER A 309 11.63 -6.31 24.96
C SER A 309 12.49 -6.13 23.70
N GLU A 310 13.03 -7.25 23.23
CA GLU A 310 13.41 -7.60 21.87
C GLU A 310 12.93 -9.05 21.65
N SER A 311 12.20 -9.39 20.56
CA SER A 311 11.92 -10.79 20.16
C SER A 311 13.12 -11.67 20.48
N ARG A 312 12.94 -12.82 21.14
CA ARG A 312 14.04 -13.77 21.41
C ARG A 312 14.81 -14.15 20.14
N VAL A 313 14.13 -14.10 18.99
CA VAL A 313 14.71 -14.29 17.65
C VAL A 313 15.77 -13.21 17.33
N PHE A 314 15.72 -12.01 17.92
CA PHE A 314 16.70 -10.94 17.69
C PHE A 314 18.07 -11.19 18.34
N ARG A 315 18.19 -12.01 19.39
CA ARG A 315 19.49 -12.29 20.03
C ARG A 315 20.27 -13.42 19.36
N GLU A 316 19.59 -14.30 18.64
CA GLU A 316 20.17 -15.54 18.11
C GLU A 316 20.61 -15.41 16.65
N PHE A 317 20.25 -14.31 15.98
CA PHE A 317 20.56 -14.05 14.56
C PHE A 317 21.58 -12.91 14.34
N SER A 318 22.24 -12.44 15.42
CA SER A 318 23.35 -11.48 15.39
C SER A 318 24.70 -12.15 15.33
#